data_AF-W7HQL4-F1
#
_entry.id   AF-W7HQL4-F1
#
_cell.length_a   1.000
_cell.length_b   1.000
_cell.length_c   1.000
_cell.angle_alpha   90.00
_cell.angle_beta   90.00
_cell.angle_gamma   90.00
#
_symmetry.space_group_name_H-M   'P 1'
#
loop_
_entity.id
_entity.type
_entity.pdbx_description
1 polymer ?
#
loop_
_entity_poly.entity_id
_entity_poly.type
_entity_poly.pdbx_seq_one_letter_code
_entity_poly.pdbx_strand_id
1 'polypeptide(L)'
;MKIPKPRARAPQAQLMTLIFGEVDDPTKPPRETRYKDMRAAAKRTYHRIVVPESGAEGVPWNRLSTGLQERAVADMLKEEEFHVYFERSVDNWLPKYLLSTYSKSYLDYRKKSGLGQVLDDSLSSGLPDAQPILPGIEEWFRID
;
A
#
# COMPACT_ATOMS: atom_id res chain seq x y z
N MET A 1 9.83 -23.84 5.29
CA MET A 1 10.64 -23.27 4.19
C MET A 1 10.52 -21.74 4.19
N LYS A 2 11.64 -21.01 4.24
CA LYS A 2 11.64 -19.54 4.13
C LYS A 2 11.49 -19.09 2.68
N ILE A 3 10.84 -17.96 2.44
CA ILE A 3 10.65 -17.33 1.13
C ILE A 3 11.75 -16.27 0.96
N PRO A 4 12.76 -16.50 0.09
CA PRO A 4 13.87 -15.56 -0.07
C PRO A 4 13.40 -14.28 -0.76
N LYS A 5 14.16 -13.20 -0.56
CA LYS A 5 13.92 -11.96 -1.28
C LYS A 5 14.22 -12.18 -2.78
N PRO A 6 13.32 -11.81 -3.69
CA PRO A 6 13.55 -11.94 -5.13
C PRO A 6 14.72 -11.06 -5.57
N ARG A 7 15.37 -11.45 -6.67
CA ARG A 7 16.29 -10.54 -7.37
C ARG A 7 15.52 -9.29 -7.81
N ALA A 8 16.21 -8.15 -7.84
CA ALA A 8 15.59 -6.87 -8.19
C ALA A 8 14.86 -6.97 -9.54
N ARG A 9 13.63 -6.43 -9.60
CA ARG A 9 12.75 -6.41 -10.79
C ARG A 9 12.19 -7.78 -11.24
N ALA A 10 11.96 -8.70 -10.32
CA ALA A 10 11.26 -9.95 -10.65
C ALA A 10 9.85 -9.68 -11.25
N PRO A 11 9.50 -10.31 -12.38
CA PRO A 11 8.14 -10.29 -12.93
C PRO A 11 7.10 -10.76 -11.92
N GLN A 12 5.86 -10.27 -12.04
CA GLN A 12 4.77 -10.66 -11.12
C GLN A 12 4.55 -12.17 -11.07
N ALA A 13 4.60 -12.87 -12.22
CA ALA A 13 4.48 -14.33 -12.25
C ALA A 13 5.55 -15.01 -11.39
N GLN A 14 6.81 -14.57 -11.49
CA GLN A 14 7.90 -15.11 -10.67
C GLN A 14 7.71 -14.79 -9.18
N LEU A 15 7.21 -13.59 -8.85
CA LEU A 15 6.87 -13.25 -7.46
C LEU A 15 5.78 -14.18 -6.91
N MET A 16 4.72 -14.43 -7.67
CA MET A 16 3.63 -15.31 -7.24
C MET A 16 4.12 -16.75 -7.05
N THR A 17 4.91 -17.28 -7.99
CA THR A 17 5.54 -18.61 -7.83
C THR A 17 6.45 -18.66 -6.60
N LEU A 18 7.23 -17.60 -6.36
CA LEU A 18 8.11 -17.52 -5.20
C LEU A 18 7.34 -17.51 -3.86
N ILE A 19 6.21 -16.81 -3.81
CA ILE A 19 5.40 -16.66 -2.59
C ILE A 19 4.58 -17.92 -2.32
N PHE A 20 3.92 -18.46 -3.35
CA PHE A 20 2.91 -19.52 -3.20
C PHE A 20 3.41 -20.93 -3.58
N GLY A 21 4.58 -21.05 -4.20
CA GLY A 21 5.13 -22.29 -4.73
C GLY A 21 4.87 -22.47 -6.22
N GLU A 22 5.33 -23.59 -6.80
CA GLU A 22 5.16 -23.90 -8.23
C GLU A 22 3.81 -24.54 -8.53
N VAL A 23 3.31 -25.41 -7.65
CA VAL A 23 2.05 -26.16 -7.80
C VAL A 23 0.89 -25.47 -7.10
N ASP A 24 -0.21 -25.26 -7.82
CA ASP A 24 -1.39 -24.63 -7.25
C ASP A 24 -2.15 -25.59 -6.35
N ASP A 25 -2.58 -25.07 -5.20
CA ASP A 25 -3.40 -25.80 -4.25
C ASP A 25 -4.87 -25.63 -4.67
N PRO A 26 -5.55 -26.68 -5.15
CA PRO A 26 -6.92 -26.58 -5.64
C PRO A 26 -7.94 -26.27 -4.53
N THR A 27 -7.54 -26.39 -3.25
CA THR A 27 -8.39 -26.06 -2.10
C THR A 27 -8.36 -24.58 -1.74
N LYS A 28 -7.49 -23.81 -2.38
CA LYS A 28 -7.30 -22.37 -2.11
C LYS A 28 -7.69 -21.55 -3.34
N PRO A 29 -8.03 -20.26 -3.14
CA PRO A 29 -8.20 -19.36 -4.27
C PRO A 29 -6.94 -19.31 -5.15
N PRO A 30 -7.08 -18.99 -6.46
CA PRO A 30 -5.94 -18.82 -7.36
C PRO A 30 -4.88 -17.87 -6.80
N ARG A 31 -3.61 -18.06 -7.18
CA ARG A 31 -2.49 -17.22 -6.71
C ARG A 31 -2.70 -15.76 -7.02
N GLU A 32 -3.24 -15.46 -8.19
CA GLU A 32 -3.55 -14.12 -8.64
C GLU A 32 -4.53 -13.43 -7.70
N THR A 33 -5.58 -14.16 -7.30
CA THR A 33 -6.58 -13.69 -6.33
C THR A 33 -5.93 -13.43 -4.98
N ARG A 34 -5.23 -14.42 -4.41
CA ARG A 34 -4.54 -14.26 -3.13
C ARG A 34 -3.52 -13.11 -3.13
N TYR A 35 -2.78 -12.95 -4.22
CA TYR A 35 -1.83 -11.85 -4.37
C TYR A 35 -2.53 -10.49 -4.47
N LYS A 36 -3.66 -10.41 -5.18
CA LYS A 36 -4.51 -9.20 -5.22
C LYS A 36 -5.02 -8.86 -3.82
N ASP A 37 -5.42 -9.85 -3.04
CA ASP A 37 -5.93 -9.65 -1.68
C ASP A 37 -4.82 -9.19 -0.72
N MET A 38 -3.60 -9.73 -0.84
CA MET A 38 -2.42 -9.21 -0.14
C MET A 38 -2.14 -7.74 -0.48
N ARG A 39 -2.32 -7.33 -1.75
CA ARG A 39 -2.18 -5.92 -2.15
C ARG A 39 -3.29 -5.05 -1.57
N ALA A 40 -4.51 -5.57 -1.47
CA ALA A 40 -5.62 -4.88 -0.82
C ALA A 40 -5.37 -4.69 0.68
N ALA A 41 -4.81 -5.70 1.36
CA ALA A 41 -4.37 -5.58 2.75
C ALA A 41 -3.32 -4.47 2.91
N ALA A 42 -2.30 -4.43 2.05
CA ALA A 42 -1.30 -3.36 2.08
C ALA A 42 -1.91 -1.96 1.87
N LYS A 43 -2.90 -1.83 0.98
CA LYS A 43 -3.68 -0.59 0.82
C LYS A 43 -4.37 -0.20 2.13
N ARG A 44 -5.10 -1.13 2.78
CA ARG A 44 -5.79 -0.87 4.05
C ARG A 44 -4.81 -0.45 5.14
N THR A 45 -3.72 -1.19 5.33
CA THR A 45 -2.67 -0.86 6.30
C THR A 45 -2.06 0.51 6.03
N TYR A 46 -1.75 0.83 4.77
CA TYR A 46 -1.18 2.13 4.42
C TYR A 46 -2.10 3.28 4.79
N HIS A 47 -3.41 3.16 4.50
CA HIS A 47 -4.39 4.18 4.88
C HIS A 47 -4.66 4.26 6.38
N ARG A 48 -4.55 3.13 7.10
CA ARG A 48 -4.77 3.06 8.55
C ARG A 48 -3.58 3.57 9.36
N ILE A 49 -2.36 3.34 8.90
CA ILE A 49 -1.13 3.60 9.67
C ILE A 49 -0.29 4.72 9.06
N VAL A 50 -0.04 4.69 7.75
CA VAL A 50 0.91 5.62 7.11
C VAL A 50 0.26 6.97 6.84
N VAL A 51 -0.89 7.01 6.17
CA VAL A 51 -1.57 8.26 5.77
C VAL A 51 -1.85 9.20 6.95
N PRO A 52 -2.33 8.74 8.13
CA PRO A 52 -2.60 9.64 9.25
C PRO A 52 -1.37 10.37 9.77
N GLU A 53 -0.17 9.79 9.61
CA GLU A 53 1.08 10.36 10.12
C GLU A 53 1.93 11.03 9.03
N SER A 54 1.89 10.52 7.80
CA SER A 54 2.59 11.12 6.65
C SER A 54 1.82 12.26 6.00
N GLY A 55 0.56 12.45 6.36
CA GLY A 55 -0.36 13.38 5.70
C GLY A 55 -0.92 12.83 4.39
N ALA A 56 -1.97 13.50 3.90
CA ALA A 56 -2.71 13.13 2.69
C ALA A 56 -1.89 13.28 1.39
N GLU A 57 -0.82 14.08 1.40
CA GLU A 57 0.12 14.14 0.26
C GLU A 57 0.94 12.86 0.12
N GLY A 58 1.10 12.12 1.22
CA GLY A 58 1.92 10.93 1.29
C GLY A 58 3.42 11.23 1.24
N VAL A 59 4.21 10.25 1.67
CA VAL A 59 5.68 10.32 1.64
C VAL A 59 6.20 9.02 1.03
N PRO A 60 7.26 9.06 0.18
CA PRO A 60 7.88 7.85 -0.34
C PRO A 60 8.26 6.89 0.80
N TRP A 61 7.95 5.61 0.64
CA TRP A 61 8.20 4.59 1.68
C TRP A 61 9.59 4.67 2.32
N ASN A 62 10.64 4.86 1.52
CA ASN A 62 12.03 4.95 1.98
C ASN A 62 12.38 6.23 2.75
N ARG A 63 11.48 7.22 2.79
CA ARG A 63 11.60 8.47 3.55
C ARG A 63 10.72 8.49 4.80
N LEU A 64 9.89 7.48 5.03
CA LEU A 64 9.14 7.32 6.27
C LEU A 64 10.11 7.01 7.43
N SER A 65 9.76 7.46 8.64
CA SER A 65 10.53 7.10 9.83
C SER A 65 10.54 5.58 10.03
N THR A 66 11.65 5.06 10.59
CA THR A 66 11.80 3.62 10.84
C THR A 66 10.64 3.08 11.68
N GLY A 67 10.23 3.78 12.74
CA GLY A 67 9.12 3.35 13.60
C GLY A 67 7.77 3.31 12.89
N LEU A 68 7.52 4.20 11.92
CA LEU A 68 6.30 4.16 11.13
C LEU A 68 6.30 2.97 10.14
N GLN A 69 7.45 2.70 9.51
CA GLN A 69 7.62 1.53 8.65
C GLN A 69 7.42 0.22 9.45
N GLU A 70 8.00 0.13 10.65
CA GLU A 70 7.89 -1.04 11.53
C GLU A 70 6.45 -1.27 11.97
N ARG A 71 5.71 -0.23 12.37
CA ARG A 71 4.30 -0.36 12.75
C ARG A 71 3.42 -0.80 11.57
N ALA A 72 3.64 -0.27 10.38
CA ALA A 72 2.90 -0.71 9.19
C ALA A 72 3.21 -2.17 8.83
N VAL A 73 4.46 -2.61 8.96
CA VAL A 73 4.82 -4.03 8.76
C VAL A 73 4.20 -4.92 9.86
N ALA A 74 4.22 -4.48 11.11
CA ALA A 74 3.59 -5.19 12.22
C ALA A 74 2.08 -5.31 12.05
N ASP A 75 1.43 -4.30 11.48
CA ASP A 75 0.01 -4.34 11.13
C ASP A 75 -0.29 -5.37 10.04
N MET A 76 0.51 -5.40 8.95
CA MET A 76 0.41 -6.43 7.91
C MET A 76 0.58 -7.85 8.47
N LEU A 77 1.47 -8.03 9.46
CA LEU A 77 1.69 -9.33 10.10
C LEU A 77 0.48 -9.82 10.91
N LYS A 78 -0.51 -8.97 11.21
CA LYS A 78 -1.74 -9.39 11.89
C LYS A 78 -2.81 -9.93 10.94
N GLU A 79 -2.62 -9.84 9.62
CA GLU A 79 -3.57 -10.37 8.64
C GLU A 79 -3.50 -11.90 8.63
N GLU A 80 -4.40 -12.55 9.39
CA GLU A 80 -4.40 -14.00 9.64
C GLU A 80 -4.30 -14.84 8.36
N GLU A 81 -5.04 -14.44 7.32
CA GLU A 81 -5.07 -15.13 6.02
C GLU A 81 -3.69 -15.21 5.34
N PHE A 82 -2.86 -14.18 5.53
CA PHE A 82 -1.58 -14.04 4.85
C PHE A 82 -0.37 -14.13 5.78
N HIS A 83 -0.60 -14.21 7.09
CA HIS A 83 0.42 -14.22 8.13
C HIS A 83 1.53 -15.22 7.83
N VAL A 84 1.15 -16.45 7.44
CA VAL A 84 2.11 -17.53 7.13
C VAL A 84 3.07 -17.16 6.00
N TYR A 85 2.64 -16.39 4.98
CA TYR A 85 3.53 -15.96 3.89
C TYR A 85 4.44 -14.82 4.32
N PHE A 86 3.91 -13.89 5.12
CA PHE A 86 4.68 -12.75 5.62
C PHE A 86 5.77 -13.19 6.61
N GLU A 87 5.45 -14.07 7.57
CA GLU A 87 6.40 -14.60 8.55
C GLU A 87 7.49 -15.49 7.90
N ARG A 88 7.12 -16.20 6.83
CA ARG A 88 8.07 -16.99 6.05
C ARG A 88 8.99 -16.13 5.18
N SER A 89 8.63 -14.88 4.89
CA SER A 89 9.46 -13.98 4.09
C SER A 89 10.71 -13.53 4.87
N VAL A 90 11.89 -13.72 4.27
CA VAL A 90 13.16 -13.32 4.91
C VAL A 90 13.17 -11.80 5.13
N ASP A 91 13.55 -11.37 6.34
CA ASP A 91 13.62 -9.95 6.73
C ASP A 91 12.33 -9.14 6.49
N ASN A 92 11.18 -9.80 6.49
CA ASN A 92 9.88 -9.21 6.18
C ASN A 92 9.86 -8.53 4.80
N TRP A 93 10.60 -9.06 3.81
CA TRP A 93 10.71 -8.42 2.50
C TRP A 93 9.35 -8.30 1.80
N LEU A 94 8.45 -9.27 1.99
CA LEU A 94 7.15 -9.31 1.30
C LEU A 94 6.20 -8.19 1.77
N PRO A 95 5.90 -8.02 3.07
CA PRO A 95 5.08 -6.91 3.52
C PRO A 95 5.72 -5.55 3.21
N LYS A 96 7.06 -5.42 3.37
CA LYS A 96 7.80 -4.20 2.97
C LYS A 96 7.63 -3.90 1.48
N TYR A 97 7.70 -4.92 0.63
CA TYR A 97 7.53 -4.78 -0.82
C TYR A 97 6.12 -4.36 -1.20
N LEU A 98 5.09 -4.97 -0.59
CA LEU A 98 3.68 -4.63 -0.85
C LEU A 98 3.37 -3.18 -0.45
N LEU A 99 3.81 -2.77 0.75
CA LEU A 99 3.64 -1.40 1.24
C LEU A 99 4.42 -0.38 0.42
N SER A 100 5.67 -0.68 0.06
CA SER A 100 6.50 0.19 -0.78
C SER A 100 5.92 0.37 -2.18
N THR A 101 5.43 -0.72 -2.79
CA THR A 101 4.78 -0.68 -4.10
C THR A 101 3.50 0.13 -4.06
N TYR A 102 2.68 -0.05 -3.01
CA TYR A 102 1.46 0.73 -2.84
C TYR A 102 1.77 2.22 -2.62
N SER A 103 2.73 2.56 -1.76
CA SER A 103 3.20 3.94 -1.53
C SER A 103 3.57 4.62 -2.84
N LYS A 104 4.33 3.93 -3.72
CA LYS A 104 4.67 4.46 -5.04
C LYS A 104 3.41 4.73 -5.89
N SER A 105 2.51 3.74 -6.00
CA SER A 105 1.27 3.91 -6.77
C SER A 105 0.38 5.05 -6.22
N TYR A 106 0.33 5.21 -4.90
CA TYR A 106 -0.41 6.27 -4.24
C TYR A 106 0.14 7.66 -4.62
N LEU A 107 1.46 7.84 -4.54
CA LEU A 107 2.13 9.08 -4.91
C LEU A 107 2.01 9.39 -6.42
N ASP A 108 2.18 8.36 -7.26
CA ASP A 108 2.03 8.49 -8.72
C ASP A 108 0.60 8.94 -9.09
N TYR A 109 -0.42 8.41 -8.41
CA TYR A 109 -1.81 8.82 -8.57
C TYR A 109 -2.03 10.27 -8.14
N ARG A 110 -1.56 10.65 -6.93
CA ARG A 110 -1.68 12.03 -6.41
C ARG A 110 -1.03 13.06 -7.33
N LYS A 111 0.15 12.76 -7.86
CA LYS A 111 0.86 13.62 -8.82
C LYS A 111 0.06 13.81 -10.11
N LYS A 112 -0.57 12.74 -10.62
CA LYS A 112 -1.39 12.78 -11.85
C LYS A 112 -2.73 13.48 -11.65
N SER A 113 -3.35 13.32 -10.47
CA SER A 113 -4.67 13.87 -10.15
C SER A 113 -4.65 15.36 -9.79
N GLY A 114 -3.51 16.05 -9.84
CA GLY A 114 -3.40 17.48 -9.50
C GLY A 114 -3.62 17.80 -8.01
N LEU A 115 -3.94 16.81 -7.19
CA LEU A 115 -4.14 16.99 -5.75
C LEU A 115 -2.84 17.34 -5.00
N GLY A 116 -1.68 17.14 -5.63
CA GLY A 116 -0.38 17.55 -5.10
C GLY A 116 0.08 18.96 -5.52
N GLN A 117 -0.78 19.77 -6.14
CA GLN A 117 -0.43 21.10 -6.69
C GLN A 117 -0.96 22.30 -5.88
N VAL A 118 -1.52 22.11 -4.69
CA VAL A 118 -2.17 23.20 -3.92
C VAL A 118 -1.22 23.92 -2.94
N LEU A 119 0.11 23.75 -3.03
CA LEU A 119 1.04 24.38 -2.08
C LEU A 119 2.08 25.35 -2.65
N ASP A 120 2.06 25.65 -3.96
CA ASP A 120 3.04 26.60 -4.53
C ASP A 120 2.48 28.00 -4.86
N ASP A 121 1.15 28.16 -5.04
CA ASP A 121 0.59 29.45 -5.53
C ASP A 121 -0.04 30.36 -4.46
N SER A 122 -0.06 29.99 -3.17
CA SER A 122 -0.72 30.81 -2.14
C SER A 122 0.16 31.85 -1.44
N LEU A 123 1.36 32.15 -1.96
CA LEU A 123 2.18 33.28 -1.47
C LEU A 123 2.13 34.53 -2.35
N SER A 124 1.27 34.55 -3.38
CA SER A 124 1.04 35.77 -4.15
C SER A 124 -0.45 35.96 -4.42
N SER A 125 -0.95 37.12 -4.00
CA SER A 125 -2.28 37.69 -4.27
C SER A 125 -3.34 37.43 -3.20
N GLY A 126 -3.93 38.51 -2.71
CA GLY A 126 -4.84 38.55 -1.56
C GLY A 126 -6.18 37.84 -1.75
N LEU A 127 -6.80 37.56 -0.60
CA LEU A 127 -8.18 37.14 -0.40
C LEU A 127 -9.16 38.05 -1.18
N PRO A 128 -10.30 37.51 -1.70
CA PRO A 128 -11.42 37.18 -0.81
C PRO A 128 -12.20 35.88 -1.14
N ASP A 129 -12.91 35.42 -0.11
CA ASP A 129 -14.06 34.52 -0.07
C ASP A 129 -14.37 33.65 -1.30
N ALA A 130 -14.08 32.35 -1.15
CA ALA A 130 -14.85 31.30 -1.82
C ALA A 130 -14.78 30.02 -0.96
N GLN A 131 -15.85 29.70 -0.24
CA GLN A 131 -16.13 28.29 0.03
C GLN A 131 -16.61 27.63 -1.26
N PRO A 132 -16.17 26.40 -1.53
CA PRO A 132 -17.18 25.42 -1.92
C PRO A 132 -16.98 24.09 -1.18
N ILE A 133 -18.02 23.75 -0.40
CA ILE A 133 -18.69 22.45 -0.30
C ILE A 133 -17.75 21.24 -0.44
N LEU A 134 -17.43 20.60 0.68
CA LEU A 134 -17.03 19.20 0.70
C LEU A 134 -18.26 18.35 0.30
N PRO A 135 -18.29 17.67 -0.86
CA PRO A 135 -19.22 16.56 -1.02
C PRO A 135 -18.82 15.44 -0.06
N GLY A 136 -19.82 14.94 0.67
CA GLY A 136 -19.68 13.98 1.77
C GLY A 136 -18.89 12.73 1.39
N ILE A 137 -18.10 12.26 2.36
CA ILE A 137 -17.30 11.04 2.32
C ILE A 137 -18.20 9.77 2.39
N GLU A 138 -19.52 9.89 2.32
CA GLU A 138 -20.46 8.80 2.67
C GLU A 138 -20.92 7.90 1.51
N GLU A 139 -20.38 8.01 0.29
CA GLU A 139 -20.89 7.23 -0.86
C GLU A 139 -19.95 6.17 -1.45
N TRP A 140 -19.02 5.63 -0.65
CA TRP A 140 -18.14 4.53 -1.09
C TRP A 140 -18.46 3.16 -0.48
N PHE A 141 -19.54 3.05 0.32
CA PHE A 141 -20.04 1.78 0.86
C PHE A 141 -21.41 1.44 0.24
N ARG A 142 -21.42 1.10 -1.04
CA ARG A 142 -22.43 0.19 -1.61
C ARG A 142 -21.70 -0.94 -2.32
N ILE A 143 -21.77 -2.10 -1.70
CA ILE A 143 -21.52 -3.39 -2.32
C ILE A 143 -22.93 -3.95 -2.57
N ASP A 144 -23.24 -4.26 -3.83
CA ASP A 144 -24.45 -5.00 -4.22
C ASP A 144 -24.49 -6.40 -3.60
#